data_AF-A0A958IER4-F1
#
_entry.id   AF-A0A958IER4-F1
#
_cell.length_a   1.000
_cell.length_b   1.000
_cell.length_c   1.000
_cell.angle_alpha   90.00
_cell.angle_beta   90.00
_cell.angle_gamma   90.00
#
_symmetry.space_group_name_H-M   'P 1'
#
loop_
_entity.id
_entity.type
_entity.pdbx_description
1 polymer ?
#
loop_
_entity_poly.entity_id
_entity_poly.type
_entity_poly.pdbx_seq_one_letter_code
_entity_poly.pdbx_strand_id
1 'polypeptide(L)'
;NLPRPYSLGFRVQGTKGIWMDVNKSIYLEGITEAKHRWEDAQPYLDKYDHPLWKRYQDNAVGAGHGGMDFFVLNAFIEAVKRKAPTPLDAYDAATWSAITPLSEQSIAAGSHPIEFPDFTRGTWMKRPVTFALSDDY
;
A
#
# COMPACT_ATOMS: atom_id res chain seq x y z
N ASN A 1 -16.91 -14.87 18.10
CA ASN A 1 -15.54 -15.01 17.55
C ASN A 1 -15.57 -15.79 16.25
N LEU A 2 -15.16 -15.17 15.15
CA LEU A 2 -14.96 -15.86 13.87
C LEU A 2 -13.46 -16.15 13.74
N PRO A 3 -12.98 -17.36 14.10
CA PRO A 3 -11.56 -17.67 14.00
C PRO A 3 -11.12 -17.59 12.54
N ARG A 4 -10.01 -16.90 12.28
CA ARG A 4 -9.43 -16.76 10.94
C ARG A 4 -7.90 -16.67 11.02
N PRO A 5 -7.17 -17.27 10.06
CA PRO A 5 -5.74 -17.03 9.90
C PRO A 5 -5.44 -15.55 9.66
N TYR A 6 -4.18 -15.14 9.91
CA TYR A 6 -3.73 -13.80 9.58
C TYR A 6 -3.79 -13.57 8.06
N SER A 7 -4.45 -12.50 7.64
CA SER A 7 -4.44 -12.00 6.27
C SER A 7 -4.92 -10.57 6.26
N LEU A 8 -4.30 -9.73 5.41
CA LEU A 8 -4.77 -8.36 5.14
C LEU A 8 -5.83 -8.33 4.02
N GLY A 9 -6.04 -9.45 3.33
CA GLY A 9 -7.10 -9.57 2.33
C GLY A 9 -6.87 -8.73 1.07
N PHE A 10 -5.60 -8.46 0.70
CA PHE A 10 -5.31 -7.55 -0.39
C PHE A 10 -5.87 -8.02 -1.74
N ARG A 11 -6.47 -7.06 -2.45
CA ARG A 11 -6.86 -7.17 -3.86
C ARG A 11 -6.57 -5.85 -4.55
N VAL A 12 -5.84 -5.91 -5.66
CA VAL A 12 -5.65 -4.78 -6.58
C VAL A 12 -6.21 -5.18 -7.92
N GLN A 13 -7.16 -4.42 -8.45
CA GLN A 13 -7.87 -4.74 -9.68
C GLN A 13 -7.98 -3.49 -10.56
N GLY A 14 -7.59 -3.64 -11.82
CA GLY A 14 -7.73 -2.62 -12.85
C GLY A 14 -8.26 -3.22 -14.16
N THR A 15 -8.29 -2.42 -15.22
CA THR A 15 -8.83 -2.84 -16.52
C THR A 15 -8.01 -3.92 -17.23
N LYS A 16 -6.72 -4.05 -16.88
CA LYS A 16 -5.77 -4.98 -17.53
C LYS A 16 -5.23 -6.06 -16.60
N GLY A 17 -5.77 -6.18 -15.38
CA GLY A 17 -5.27 -7.20 -14.48
C GLY A 17 -5.83 -7.12 -13.08
N ILE A 18 -5.56 -8.19 -12.33
CA ILE A 18 -5.97 -8.37 -10.95
C ILE A 18 -4.93 -9.19 -10.20
N TRP A 19 -4.60 -8.77 -8.99
CA TRP A 19 -3.82 -9.54 -8.03
C TRP A 19 -4.64 -9.73 -6.75
N MET A 20 -4.50 -10.91 -6.14
CA MET A 20 -5.15 -11.24 -4.86
C MET A 20 -4.19 -12.05 -3.98
N ASP A 21 -3.89 -11.52 -2.80
CA ASP A 21 -3.04 -12.16 -1.78
C ASP A 21 -3.66 -13.48 -1.29
N VAL A 22 -4.94 -13.47 -0.89
CA VAL A 22 -5.61 -14.65 -0.35
C VAL A 22 -5.66 -15.81 -1.36
N ASN A 23 -5.81 -15.50 -2.64
CA ASN A 23 -5.78 -16.50 -3.70
C ASN A 23 -4.34 -16.90 -4.12
N LYS A 24 -3.33 -16.15 -3.66
CA LYS A 24 -1.92 -16.25 -4.04
C LYS A 24 -1.74 -16.22 -5.55
N SER A 25 -2.49 -15.35 -6.22
CA SER A 25 -2.55 -15.38 -7.68
C SER A 25 -2.64 -14.00 -8.31
N ILE A 26 -2.25 -13.96 -9.57
CA ILE A 26 -2.31 -12.79 -10.43
C ILE A 26 -2.84 -13.18 -11.82
N TYR A 27 -3.52 -12.24 -12.47
CA TYR A 27 -3.88 -12.31 -13.88
C TYR A 27 -3.59 -10.95 -14.51
N LEU A 28 -2.82 -10.95 -15.60
CA LEU A 28 -2.45 -9.77 -16.37
C LEU A 28 -2.81 -9.99 -17.84
N GLU A 29 -3.73 -9.19 -18.36
CA GLU A 29 -4.18 -9.30 -19.74
C GLU A 29 -3.02 -9.06 -20.72
N GLY A 30 -2.77 -10.03 -21.61
CA GLY A 30 -1.68 -9.98 -22.58
C GLY A 30 -0.29 -10.34 -22.04
N ILE A 31 -0.16 -10.65 -20.75
CA ILE A 31 1.11 -11.11 -20.14
C ILE A 31 0.97 -12.54 -19.63
N THR A 32 -0.10 -12.84 -18.91
CA THR A 32 -0.42 -14.19 -18.43
C THR A 32 -0.69 -15.12 -19.61
N GLU A 33 0.02 -16.25 -19.67
CA GLU A 33 -0.10 -17.21 -20.78
C GLU A 33 -1.45 -17.92 -20.72
N ALA A 34 -1.90 -18.28 -19.52
CA ALA A 34 -3.16 -18.95 -19.28
C ALA A 34 -4.35 -17.97 -19.40
N LYS A 35 -4.96 -17.90 -20.59
CA LYS A 35 -6.14 -17.06 -20.83
C LYS A 35 -7.28 -17.41 -19.85
N HIS A 36 -7.89 -16.38 -19.27
CA HIS A 36 -9.00 -16.48 -18.31
C HIS A 36 -8.72 -17.39 -17.10
N ARG A 37 -7.45 -17.57 -16.74
CA ARG A 37 -7.04 -18.35 -15.57
C ARG A 37 -6.04 -17.56 -14.74
N TRP A 38 -6.08 -17.82 -13.45
CA TRP A 38 -5.07 -17.36 -12.51
C TRP A 38 -3.74 -18.04 -12.78
N GLU A 39 -2.65 -17.30 -12.56
CA GLU A 39 -1.31 -17.86 -12.38
C GLU A 39 -0.81 -17.58 -10.96
N ASP A 40 0.17 -18.36 -10.52
CA ASP A 40 0.86 -18.13 -9.25
C ASP A 40 1.47 -16.72 -9.23
N ALA A 41 1.28 -16.00 -8.12
CA ALA A 41 1.74 -14.62 -8.03
C ALA A 41 3.27 -14.52 -7.89
N GLN A 42 3.92 -15.53 -7.30
CA GLN A 42 5.33 -15.43 -6.89
C GLN A 42 6.28 -15.05 -8.05
N PRO A 43 6.23 -15.69 -9.24
CA PRO A 43 7.13 -15.33 -10.34
C PRO A 43 7.00 -13.87 -10.79
N TYR A 44 5.81 -13.29 -10.66
CA TYR A 44 5.55 -11.89 -11.00
C TYR A 44 6.08 -10.96 -9.91
N LEU A 45 5.88 -11.30 -8.64
CA LEU A 45 6.41 -10.55 -7.51
C LEU A 45 7.95 -10.52 -7.56
N ASP A 46 8.60 -11.64 -7.85
CA ASP A 46 10.06 -11.71 -7.99
C ASP A 46 10.55 -10.87 -9.18
N LYS A 47 9.88 -11.01 -10.34
CA LYS A 47 10.24 -10.27 -11.55
C LYS A 47 10.12 -8.76 -11.36
N TYR A 48 9.04 -8.31 -10.72
CA TYR A 48 8.73 -6.89 -10.51
C TYR A 48 9.08 -6.39 -9.12
N ASP A 49 9.95 -7.09 -8.39
CA ASP A 49 10.36 -6.67 -7.06
C ASP A 49 10.97 -5.26 -7.09
N HIS A 50 10.60 -4.46 -6.09
CA HIS A 50 10.86 -3.03 -6.08
C HIS A 50 12.36 -2.75 -5.97
N PRO A 51 12.92 -1.76 -6.70
CA PRO A 51 14.35 -1.43 -6.61
C PRO A 51 14.86 -1.17 -5.19
N LEU A 52 14.05 -0.55 -4.33
CA LEU A 52 14.38 -0.38 -2.90
C LEU A 52 14.63 -1.74 -2.21
N TRP A 53 13.77 -2.73 -2.43
CA TRP A 53 13.94 -4.06 -1.85
C TRP A 53 15.20 -4.73 -2.39
N LYS A 54 15.41 -4.70 -3.70
CA LYS A 54 16.64 -5.23 -4.32
C LYS A 54 17.91 -4.60 -3.74
N ARG A 55 17.88 -3.30 -3.46
CA ARG A 55 19.03 -2.55 -2.93
C ARG A 55 19.28 -2.80 -1.44
N TYR A 56 18.21 -2.87 -0.63
CA TYR A 56 18.30 -2.86 0.83
C TYR A 56 17.86 -4.16 1.51
N GLN A 57 17.58 -5.23 0.76
CA GLN A 57 17.11 -6.51 1.34
C GLN A 57 17.99 -6.97 2.51
N ASP A 58 19.32 -6.91 2.37
CA ASP A 58 20.28 -7.34 3.39
C ASP A 58 20.24 -6.45 4.65
N ASN A 59 19.90 -5.16 4.50
CA ASN A 59 19.70 -4.24 5.62
C ASN A 59 18.35 -4.46 6.32
N ALA A 60 17.36 -4.98 5.59
CA ALA A 60 16.03 -5.27 6.11
C ALA A 60 15.95 -6.64 6.80
N VAL A 61 16.93 -7.53 6.59
CA VAL A 61 16.98 -8.85 7.26
C VAL A 61 16.98 -8.68 8.78
N GLY A 62 16.05 -9.35 9.45
CA GLY A 62 15.94 -9.33 10.91
C GLY A 62 15.30 -8.06 11.49
N ALA A 63 14.95 -7.07 10.66
CA ALA A 63 14.05 -6.01 11.08
C ALA A 63 12.63 -6.59 11.36
N GLY A 64 11.80 -5.85 12.10
CA GLY A 64 10.45 -6.26 12.47
C GLY A 64 9.57 -6.63 11.27
N HIS A 65 8.39 -7.21 11.51
CA HIS A 65 7.37 -7.54 10.49
C HIS A 65 7.87 -7.99 9.10
N GLY A 66 8.93 -8.82 9.03
CA GLY A 66 9.46 -9.34 7.76
C GLY A 66 10.32 -8.36 6.96
N GLY A 67 10.85 -7.32 7.60
CA GLY A 67 11.78 -6.37 6.99
C GLY A 67 11.15 -5.03 6.59
N MET A 68 9.83 -4.95 6.45
CA MET A 68 9.14 -3.74 5.97
C MET A 68 9.38 -2.52 6.88
N ASP A 69 9.54 -2.74 8.19
CA ASP A 69 9.75 -1.69 9.18
C ASP A 69 11.06 -0.91 8.92
N PHE A 70 12.08 -1.59 8.37
CA PHE A 70 13.33 -0.94 7.95
C PHE A 70 13.05 0.14 6.90
N PHE A 71 12.27 -0.17 5.87
CA PHE A 71 12.00 0.76 4.76
C PHE A 71 11.22 1.98 5.22
N VAL A 72 10.21 1.80 6.09
CA VAL A 72 9.42 2.91 6.62
C VAL A 72 10.30 3.87 7.43
N LEU A 73 11.15 3.34 8.31
CA LEU A 73 12.04 4.15 9.14
C LEU A 73 13.16 4.78 8.32
N ASN A 74 13.74 4.06 7.37
CA ASN A 74 14.74 4.57 6.45
C ASN A 74 14.20 5.75 5.63
N ALA A 75 12.99 5.60 5.07
CA ALA A 75 12.32 6.65 4.31
C ALA A 75 12.14 7.93 5.14
N PHE A 76 11.72 7.78 6.39
CA PHE A 76 11.56 8.91 7.32
C PHE A 76 12.90 9.59 7.63
N ILE A 77 13.92 8.82 8.00
CA ILE A 77 15.25 9.34 8.37
C ILE A 77 15.91 10.05 7.17
N GLU A 78 15.83 9.47 5.98
CA GLU A 78 16.39 10.06 4.77
C GLU A 78 15.66 11.34 4.35
N ALA A 79 14.33 11.39 4.46
CA ALA A 79 13.57 12.62 4.24
C ALA A 79 14.04 13.75 5.18
N VAL A 80 14.24 13.44 6.47
CA VAL A 80 14.75 14.39 7.47
C VAL A 80 16.16 14.86 7.13
N LYS A 81 17.09 13.95 6.84
CA LYS A 81 18.49 14.27 6.48
C LYS A 81 18.55 15.17 5.24
N ARG A 82 17.69 14.92 4.26
CA ARG A 82 17.64 15.64 2.98
C ARG A 82 16.79 16.91 3.04
N LYS A 83 16.13 17.20 4.17
CA LYS A 83 15.13 18.28 4.31
C LYS A 83 14.04 18.20 3.22
N ALA A 84 13.64 16.98 2.89
CA ALA A 84 12.60 16.67 1.91
C ALA A 84 11.26 16.37 2.62
N PRO A 85 10.12 16.53 1.92
CA PRO A 85 8.84 16.03 2.42
C PRO A 85 8.88 14.51 2.66
N THR A 86 8.20 14.04 3.70
CA THR A 86 7.99 12.59 3.88
C THR A 86 7.05 12.09 2.78
N PRO A 87 7.24 10.85 2.29
CA PRO A 87 6.43 10.32 1.18
C PRO A 87 4.97 10.05 1.57
N LEU A 88 4.71 9.82 2.86
CA LEU A 88 3.39 9.80 3.48
C LEU A 88 3.40 10.90 4.54
N ASP A 89 2.49 11.86 4.46
CA ASP A 89 2.52 13.06 5.29
C ASP A 89 1.33 13.18 6.25
N ALA A 90 1.25 14.31 6.95
CA ALA A 90 0.22 14.56 7.94
C ALA A 90 -1.21 14.53 7.37
N TYR A 91 -1.40 14.86 6.09
CA TYR A 91 -2.71 14.81 5.45
C TYR A 91 -3.13 13.38 5.15
N ASP A 92 -2.20 12.53 4.73
CA ASP A 92 -2.44 11.09 4.53
C ASP A 92 -2.80 10.44 5.88
N ALA A 93 -2.01 10.72 6.92
CA ALA A 93 -2.26 10.24 8.27
C ALA A 93 -3.62 10.71 8.83
N ALA A 94 -4.00 11.98 8.64
CA ALA A 94 -5.30 12.49 9.04
C ALA A 94 -6.45 11.82 8.28
N THR A 95 -6.30 11.64 6.97
CA THR A 95 -7.30 10.99 6.11
C THR A 95 -7.54 9.54 6.55
N TRP A 96 -6.49 8.78 6.82
CA TRP A 96 -6.63 7.39 7.27
C TRP A 96 -7.16 7.29 8.69
N SER A 97 -6.72 8.16 9.59
CA SER A 97 -7.22 8.19 10.98
C SER A 97 -8.70 8.57 11.05
N ALA A 98 -9.20 9.37 10.11
CA ALA A 98 -10.59 9.76 10.04
C ALA A 98 -11.55 8.58 9.75
N ILE A 99 -11.05 7.47 9.17
CA ILE A 99 -11.88 6.27 8.94
C ILE A 99 -12.51 5.80 10.25
N THR A 100 -11.77 5.79 11.36
CA THR A 100 -12.26 5.32 12.66
C THR A 100 -13.51 6.10 13.12
N PRO A 101 -13.45 7.42 13.41
CA PRO A 101 -14.63 8.16 13.88
C PRO A 101 -15.75 8.27 12.84
N LEU A 102 -15.43 8.31 11.54
CA LEU A 102 -16.47 8.37 10.49
C LEU A 102 -17.22 7.04 10.36
N SER A 103 -16.53 5.91 10.55
CA SER A 103 -17.16 4.59 10.57
C SER A 103 -18.08 4.40 11.77
N GLU A 104 -17.69 4.90 12.95
CA GLU A 104 -18.52 4.89 14.16
C GLU A 104 -19.80 5.71 13.95
N GLN A 105 -19.68 6.90 13.35
CA GLN A 105 -20.82 7.74 12.97
C GLN A 105 -21.73 7.04 11.96
N SER A 106 -21.16 6.41 10.94
CA SER A 106 -21.92 5.66 9.93
C SER A 106 -22.74 4.55 10.58
N ILE A 107 -22.12 3.72 11.44
CA ILE A 107 -22.81 2.64 12.17
C ILE A 107 -23.94 3.20 13.04
N ALA A 108 -23.68 4.27 13.79
CA ALA A 108 -24.70 4.92 14.63
C ALA A 108 -25.87 5.49 13.81
N ALA A 109 -25.62 5.90 12.56
CA ALA A 109 -26.62 6.41 11.62
C ALA A 109 -27.26 5.31 10.74
N GLY A 110 -27.17 4.03 11.12
CA GLY A 110 -27.75 2.94 10.34
C GLY A 110 -26.99 2.66 9.04
N SER A 111 -25.67 2.71 9.10
CA SER A 111 -24.74 2.48 7.99
C SER A 111 -24.90 3.46 6.83
N HIS A 112 -25.35 4.69 7.12
CA HIS A 112 -25.44 5.74 6.12
C HIS A 112 -24.03 6.21 5.69
N PRO A 113 -23.83 6.57 4.40
CA PRO A 113 -22.59 7.18 3.96
C PRO A 113 -22.29 8.49 4.71
N ILE A 114 -21.03 8.65 5.13
CA ILE A 114 -20.53 9.86 5.78
C ILE A 114 -19.44 10.47 4.91
N GLU A 115 -19.52 11.77 4.66
CA GLU A 115 -18.54 12.50 3.85
C GLU A 115 -17.18 12.59 4.55
N PHE A 116 -16.10 12.43 3.77
CA PHE A 116 -14.74 12.64 4.27
C PHE A 116 -14.39 14.13 4.26
N PRO A 117 -13.75 14.65 5.32
CA PRO A 117 -13.14 15.96 5.28
C PRO A 117 -11.97 15.98 4.28
N ASP A 118 -11.89 17.03 3.46
CA ASP A 118 -10.70 17.31 2.66
C ASP A 118 -9.66 18.05 3.51
N PHE A 119 -8.80 17.29 4.17
CA PHE A 119 -7.70 17.83 4.99
C PHE A 119 -6.68 18.63 4.16
N THR A 120 -6.62 18.42 2.84
CA THR A 120 -5.71 19.10 1.93
C THR A 120 -6.27 20.41 1.37
N ARG A 121 -7.56 20.70 1.63
CA ARG A 121 -8.28 21.90 1.13
C ARG A 121 -8.15 22.07 -0.40
N GLY A 122 -8.37 21.00 -1.13
CA GLY A 122 -8.34 20.94 -2.59
C GLY A 122 -6.94 20.75 -3.18
N THR A 123 -5.88 20.79 -2.38
CA THR A 123 -4.52 20.65 -2.91
C THR A 123 -4.22 19.24 -3.40
N TRP A 124 -4.95 18.22 -2.93
CA TRP A 124 -4.84 16.83 -3.42
C TRP A 124 -4.92 16.72 -4.95
N MET A 125 -5.67 17.59 -5.63
CA MET A 125 -5.80 17.60 -7.09
C MET A 125 -4.48 17.89 -7.83
N LYS A 126 -3.52 18.52 -7.16
CA LYS A 126 -2.24 18.95 -7.74
C LYS A 126 -1.03 18.35 -7.02
N ARG A 127 -1.25 17.53 -5.99
CA ARG A 127 -0.17 16.92 -5.21
C ARG A 127 0.49 15.81 -6.02
N PRO A 128 1.82 15.85 -6.23
CA PRO A 128 2.52 14.76 -6.89
C PRO A 128 2.58 13.53 -5.97
N VAL A 129 2.56 12.34 -6.55
CA VAL A 129 2.93 11.11 -5.83
C VAL A 129 4.45 11.14 -5.65
N THR A 130 4.93 10.88 -4.43
CA THR A 130 6.37 10.86 -4.10
C THR A 130 6.82 9.58 -3.41
N PHE A 131 5.89 8.65 -3.12
CA PHE A 131 6.19 7.40 -2.44
C PHE A 131 6.94 6.43 -3.35
N ALA A 132 8.12 5.99 -2.91
CA ALA A 132 8.94 4.94 -3.53
C ALA A 132 9.20 5.15 -5.04
N LEU A 133 9.37 6.39 -5.50
CA LEU A 133 9.64 6.68 -6.92
C LEU A 133 11.09 6.43 -7.36
N SER A 134 11.98 6.18 -6.40
CA SER A 134 13.40 5.92 -6.64
C SER A 134 13.86 4.69 -5.85
N ASP A 135 15.11 4.30 -6.05
CA ASP A 135 15.77 3.24 -5.30
C ASP A 135 16.58 3.76 -4.10
N ASP A 136 16.38 5.01 -3.67
CA ASP A 136 17.16 5.63 -2.59
C ASP A 136 16.54 5.46 -1.19
N TYR A 137 15.27 5.84 -1.00
CA TYR A 137 14.59 5.83 0.30
C TYR A 137 13.07 5.84 0.16
#